data_AF-A0A699ZFH7-F1
#
_entry.id   AF-A0A699ZFH7-F1
#
_cell.length_a   1.000
_cell.length_b   1.000
_cell.length_c   1.000
_cell.angle_alpha   90.00
_cell.angle_beta   90.00
_cell.angle_gamma   90.00
#
_symmetry.space_group_name_H-M   'P 1'
#
loop_
_entity.id
_entity.type
_entity.pdbx_description
1 polymer ?
#
loop_
_entity_poly.entity_id
_entity_poly.type
_entity_poly.pdbx_seq_one_letter_code
_entity_poly.pdbx_strand_id
1 'polypeptide(L)'
;MFVVKRDGRKQEVHFDKITSRIVKLSYGLNPDFCDPVLVAQKVTAGVYKGVTTSELDELAAETAAALTSTHPDYAILAARIAVSNLHKNTTKSFVER
;
A
#
# COMPACT_ATOMS: atom_id res chain seq x y z
N MET A 1 -9.04 -16.63 1.87
CA MET A 1 -9.36 -15.32 2.51
C MET A 1 -9.73 -14.33 1.40
N PHE A 2 -10.61 -13.35 1.63
CA PHE A 2 -11.00 -12.37 0.59
C PHE A 2 -10.77 -10.93 1.05
N VAL A 3 -10.46 -10.06 0.07
CA VAL A 3 -10.47 -8.60 0.20
C VAL A 3 -11.71 -8.01 -0.47
N VAL A 4 -12.18 -6.88 0.01
CA VAL A 4 -13.27 -6.10 -0.61
C VAL A 4 -12.65 -4.96 -1.41
N LYS A 5 -12.86 -4.94 -2.72
CA LYS A 5 -12.41 -3.85 -3.59
C LYS A 5 -13.21 -2.58 -3.33
N ARG A 6 -12.67 -1.44 -3.79
CA ARG A 6 -13.34 -0.13 -3.76
C ARG A 6 -14.69 -0.12 -4.48
N ASP A 7 -14.86 -0.97 -5.48
CA ASP A 7 -16.12 -1.17 -6.21
C ASP A 7 -17.09 -2.15 -5.50
N GLY A 8 -16.78 -2.59 -4.28
CA GLY A 8 -17.56 -3.53 -3.49
C GLY A 8 -17.35 -5.01 -3.86
N ARG A 9 -16.62 -5.32 -4.93
CA ARG A 9 -16.39 -6.71 -5.36
C ARG A 9 -15.45 -7.44 -4.41
N LYS A 10 -15.74 -8.71 -4.13
CA LYS A 10 -14.84 -9.58 -3.38
C LYS A 10 -13.82 -10.21 -4.31
N GLN A 11 -12.55 -10.20 -3.91
CA GLN A 11 -11.48 -10.91 -4.60
C GLN A 11 -10.70 -11.75 -3.58
N GLU A 12 -10.21 -12.91 -4.02
CA GLU A 12 -9.27 -13.69 -3.22
C GLU A 12 -8.00 -12.88 -2.91
N VAL A 13 -7.48 -13.03 -1.69
CA VAL A 13 -6.23 -12.38 -1.30
C VAL A 13 -5.09 -13.01 -2.12
N HIS A 14 -4.40 -12.19 -2.92
CA HIS A 14 -3.16 -12.58 -3.57
C HIS A 14 -2.03 -11.74 -3.00
N PHE A 15 -1.16 -12.35 -2.20
CA PHE A 15 -0.06 -11.65 -1.55
C PHE A 15 0.93 -11.03 -2.55
N ASP A 16 1.19 -11.71 -3.66
CA ASP A 16 2.05 -11.20 -4.73
C ASP A 16 1.57 -9.87 -5.31
N LYS A 17 0.24 -9.62 -5.32
CA LYS A 17 -0.33 -8.35 -5.77
C LYS A 17 -0.06 -7.21 -4.80
N ILE A 18 0.04 -7.50 -3.50
CA ILE A 18 0.40 -6.53 -2.46
C ILE A 18 1.87 -6.15 -2.65
N THR A 19 2.75 -7.15 -2.72
CA THR A 19 4.19 -6.96 -2.94
C THR A 19 4.45 -6.19 -4.23
N SER A 20 3.88 -6.62 -5.36
CA SER A 20 4.05 -5.97 -6.66
C SER A 20 3.63 -4.51 -6.64
N ARG A 21 2.59 -4.16 -5.87
CA ARG A 21 2.12 -2.79 -5.75
C ARG A 21 3.11 -1.92 -4.98
N ILE A 22 3.61 -2.40 -3.85
CA ILE A 22 4.56 -1.64 -3.01
C ILE A 22 5.88 -1.45 -3.76
N VAL A 23 6.38 -2.50 -4.42
CA VAL A 23 7.58 -2.44 -5.29
C VAL A 23 7.41 -1.42 -6.42
N LYS A 24 6.22 -1.35 -7.04
CA LYS A 24 5.96 -0.36 -8.08
C LYS A 24 6.07 1.09 -7.56
N LEU A 25 5.82 1.33 -6.27
CA LEU A 25 5.88 2.66 -5.65
C LEU A 25 7.27 3.01 -5.09
N SER A 26 8.20 2.05 -5.01
CA SER A 26 9.56 2.27 -4.51
C SER A 26 10.56 2.73 -5.58
N TYR A 27 10.09 3.21 -6.74
CA TYR A 27 10.97 3.68 -7.82
C TYR A 27 11.90 4.81 -7.36
N GLY A 28 13.19 4.71 -7.67
CA GLY A 28 14.19 5.72 -7.31
C GLY A 28 14.45 5.89 -5.81
N LEU A 29 13.99 4.97 -4.97
CA LEU A 29 14.42 4.88 -3.57
C LEU A 29 15.70 4.04 -3.48
N ASN A 30 16.47 4.21 -2.41
CA ASN A 30 17.70 3.46 -2.20
C ASN A 30 17.39 1.99 -1.86
N PRO A 31 17.72 1.03 -2.74
CA PRO A 31 17.39 -0.39 -2.55
C PRO A 31 18.20 -1.04 -1.43
N ASP A 32 19.34 -0.46 -1.03
CA ASP A 32 20.17 -1.02 0.05
C ASP A 32 19.56 -0.78 1.43
N PHE A 33 18.69 0.23 1.57
CA PHE A 33 18.08 0.62 2.83
C PHE A 33 16.55 0.57 2.84
N CYS A 34 15.89 0.72 1.69
CA CYS A 34 14.44 0.68 1.56
C CYS A 34 14.00 -0.60 0.82
N ASP A 35 13.63 -1.62 1.60
CA ASP A 35 13.12 -2.88 1.07
C ASP A 35 11.58 -2.87 1.02
N PRO A 36 10.96 -2.73 -0.17
CA PRO A 36 9.51 -2.81 -0.32
C PRO A 36 8.94 -4.20 -0.02
N VAL A 37 9.74 -5.27 -0.14
CA VAL A 37 9.32 -6.65 0.15
C VAL A 37 9.15 -6.84 1.65
N LEU A 38 10.05 -6.28 2.46
CA LEU A 38 9.92 -6.26 3.92
C LEU A 38 8.60 -5.59 4.36
N VAL A 39 8.25 -4.45 3.76
CA VAL A 39 6.95 -3.78 4.03
C VAL A 39 5.80 -4.73 3.70
N ALA A 40 5.83 -5.34 2.50
CA ALA A 40 4.78 -6.25 2.06
C ALA A 40 4.60 -7.42 3.03
N GLN A 41 5.68 -8.07 3.46
CA GLN A 41 5.66 -9.17 4.43
C GLN A 41 4.98 -8.75 5.73
N LYS A 42 5.33 -7.60 6.29
CA LYS A 42 4.70 -7.07 7.52
C LYS A 42 3.22 -6.77 7.32
N VAL A 43 2.83 -6.20 6.18
CA VAL A 43 1.43 -5.94 5.83
C VAL A 43 0.64 -7.25 5.75
N THR A 44 1.20 -8.29 5.12
CA THR A 44 0.51 -9.59 4.97
C THR A 44 0.12 -10.23 6.30
N ALA A 45 0.93 -10.01 7.35
CA ALA A 45 0.63 -10.51 8.70
C ALA A 45 -0.57 -9.81 9.36
N GLY A 46 -0.89 -8.57 8.97
CA GLY A 46 -2.03 -7.81 9.47
C GLY A 46 -3.33 -7.99 8.67
N VAL A 47 -3.33 -8.82 7.61
CA VAL A 47 -4.50 -9.04 6.75
C VAL A 47 -5.52 -9.93 7.44
N TYR A 48 -6.78 -9.49 7.49
CA TYR A 48 -7.91 -10.23 8.02
C TYR A 48 -9.03 -10.41 6.97
N LYS A 49 -9.95 -11.34 7.24
CA LYS A 49 -11.07 -11.66 6.32
C LYS A 49 -11.98 -10.44 6.15
N GLY A 50 -12.15 -9.98 4.93
CA GLY A 50 -13.04 -8.87 4.60
C GLY A 50 -12.40 -7.50 4.61
N VAL A 51 -11.08 -7.40 4.84
CA VAL A 51 -10.34 -6.14 4.73
C VAL A 51 -10.57 -5.50 3.36
N THR A 52 -10.79 -4.19 3.34
CA THR A 52 -10.96 -3.47 2.09
C THR A 52 -9.60 -3.17 1.44
N THR A 53 -9.60 -2.98 0.11
CA THR A 53 -8.38 -2.58 -0.61
C THR A 53 -7.92 -1.15 -0.32
N SER A 54 -8.71 -0.37 0.43
CA SER A 54 -8.33 0.96 0.93
C SER A 54 -7.63 0.83 2.27
N GLU A 55 -8.22 0.11 3.22
CA GLU A 55 -7.59 -0.21 4.52
C GLU A 55 -6.26 -0.96 4.34
N LEU A 56 -6.16 -1.82 3.31
CA LEU A 56 -4.91 -2.51 3.00
C LEU A 56 -3.79 -1.55 2.56
N ASP A 57 -4.13 -0.50 1.80
CA ASP A 57 -3.15 0.51 1.40
C ASP A 57 -2.81 1.44 2.59
N GLU A 58 -3.78 1.74 3.47
CA GLU A 58 -3.54 2.47 4.73
C GLU A 58 -2.58 1.70 5.64
N LEU A 59 -2.83 0.41 5.88
CA LEU A 59 -1.95 -0.46 6.66
C LEU A 59 -0.54 -0.51 6.06
N ALA A 60 -0.42 -0.55 4.73
CA ALA A 60 0.87 -0.52 4.05
C ALA A 60 1.60 0.82 4.23
N ALA A 61 0.89 1.95 4.18
CA ALA A 61 1.46 3.26 4.43
C ALA A 61 1.94 3.41 5.89
N GLU A 62 1.14 2.98 6.86
CA GLU A 62 1.51 2.99 8.29
C GLU A 62 2.73 2.10 8.57
N THR A 63 2.74 0.89 7.99
CA THR A 63 3.85 -0.05 8.12
C THR A 63 5.16 0.53 7.56
N ALA A 64 5.09 1.17 6.39
CA ALA A 64 6.24 1.87 5.81
C ALA A 64 6.66 3.06 6.69
N ALA A 65 5.71 3.86 7.19
CA ALA A 65 6.01 5.01 8.05
C ALA A 65 6.74 4.59 9.34
N ALA A 66 6.36 3.47 9.96
CA ALA A 66 7.05 2.93 11.13
C ALA A 66 8.52 2.58 10.87
N LEU A 67 8.87 2.18 9.64
CA LEU A 67 10.24 1.89 9.22
C LEU A 67 11.08 3.14 8.92
N THR A 68 10.49 4.34 8.98
CA THR A 68 11.24 5.61 8.84
C THR A 68 12.36 5.75 9.86
N SER A 69 12.21 5.10 11.03
CA SER A 69 13.26 5.00 12.05
C SER A 69 14.55 4.32 11.55
N THR A 70 14.46 3.52 10.48
CA THR A 70 15.61 2.83 9.87
C THR A 70 16.23 3.62 8.72
N HIS A 71 15.41 4.22 7.85
CA HIS A 71 15.87 5.03 6.73
C HIS A 71 14.76 5.99 6.25
N PRO A 72 15.07 7.25 5.89
CA PRO A 72 14.07 8.25 5.48
C PRO A 72 13.30 7.87 4.20
N ASP A 73 13.86 7.07 3.29
CA ASP A 73 13.16 6.65 2.07
C ASP A 73 11.87 5.85 2.35
N TYR A 74 11.77 5.19 3.51
CA TYR A 74 10.52 4.57 3.94
C TYR A 74 9.40 5.59 4.16
N ALA A 75 9.71 6.83 4.56
CA ALA A 75 8.73 7.91 4.64
C ALA A 75 8.23 8.32 3.25
N ILE A 76 9.13 8.34 2.25
CA ILE A 76 8.76 8.61 0.85
C ILE A 76 7.88 7.49 0.31
N LEU A 77 8.22 6.23 0.59
CA LEU A 77 7.41 5.08 0.21
C LEU A 77 6.02 5.15 0.87
N ALA A 78 5.96 5.43 2.18
CA ALA A 78 4.70 5.59 2.92
C ALA A 78 3.82 6.67 2.31
N ALA A 79 4.39 7.86 2.04
CA ALA A 79 3.69 8.96 1.40
C ALA A 79 3.16 8.57 0.01
N ARG A 80 3.95 7.87 -0.80
CA ARG A 80 3.52 7.41 -2.13
C ARG A 80 2.38 6.39 -2.06
N ILE A 81 2.40 5.49 -1.08
CA ILE A 81 1.31 4.54 -0.85
C ILE A 81 0.04 5.30 -0.46
N ALA A 82 0.13 6.22 0.49
CA ALA A 82 -1.00 7.04 0.95
C ALA A 82 -1.60 7.89 -0.19
N VAL A 83 -0.77 8.58 -0.97
CA VAL A 83 -1.21 9.37 -2.13
C VAL A 83 -1.82 8.47 -3.21
N SER A 84 -1.24 7.29 -3.47
CA SER A 84 -1.80 6.32 -4.41
C SER A 84 -3.18 5.81 -3.95
N ASN A 85 -3.38 5.60 -2.65
CA ASN A 85 -4.68 5.25 -2.08
C ASN A 85 -5.68 6.39 -2.29
N LEU A 86 -5.31 7.62 -1.93
CA LEU A 86 -6.12 8.81 -2.09
C LEU A 86 -6.59 9.00 -3.53
N HIS A 87 -5.68 8.95 -4.51
CA HIS A 87 -6.02 9.07 -5.93
C HIS A 87 -6.99 7.98 -6.43
N LYS A 88 -7.06 6.81 -5.79
CA LYS A 88 -8.02 5.76 -6.14
C LYS A 88 -9.39 5.97 -5.48
N ASN A 89 -9.47 6.80 -4.43
CA ASN A 89 -10.70 7.16 -3.74
C ASN A 89 -11.24 8.53 -4.17
N THR A 90 -10.56 9.22 -5.10
CA THR A 90 -10.97 10.52 -5.64
C THR A 90 -11.28 10.40 -7.13
N THR A 91 -12.21 11.22 -7.61
CA THR A 91 -12.46 11.38 -9.04
C THR A 91 -11.23 11.92 -9.76
N LYS A 92 -11.02 11.50 -11.01
CA LYS A 92 -9.86 11.98 -11.80
C LYS A 92 -10.07 13.39 -12.34
N SER A 93 -11.32 13.81 -12.49
CA SER A 93 -11.69 15.11 -13.02
C SER A 93 -11.80 16.12 -11.89
N PHE A 94 -11.12 17.25 -12.05
CA PHE A 94 -11.24 18.38 -11.13
C PHE A 94 -12.66 18.99 -11.13
N VAL A 95 -13.43 18.80 -12.21
CA VAL A 95 -14.73 19.45 -12.40
C VAL A 95 -15.93 18.54 -12.16
N GLU A 96 -15.75 17.21 -12.09
CA GLU A 96 -16.85 16.31 -11.71
C GLU A 96 -17.14 16.48 -10.22
N ARG A 97 -18.39 16.85 -9.91
CA ARG A 97 -18.97 16.87 -8.56
C ARG A 97 -19.84 15.65 -8.34
#